data_AF-A0A928GW79-F1
#
_entry.id   AF-A0A928GW79-F1
#
_cell.length_a   1.000
_cell.length_b   1.000
_cell.length_c   1.000
_cell.angle_alpha   90.00
_cell.angle_beta   90.00
_cell.angle_gamma   90.00
#
_symmetry.space_group_name_H-M   'P 1'
#
loop_
_entity.id
_entity.type
_entity.pdbx_description
1 polymer ?
#
loop_
_entity_poly.entity_id
_entity_poly.type
_entity_poly.pdbx_seq_one_letter_code
_entity_poly.pdbx_strand_id
1 'polypeptide(L)'
;MKQYEAVIQTLEKLGGVATLGQLNQEVFKIKDCEWKTKTPFASIRRIVQENENIYKIKPGLWALKSYQKELEDKGIVVETEKNKNSMEVIEFNHSYYQGLLVSIGNMKKLGTFVPNQDKNRM
;
A
#
# COMPACT_ATOMS: atom_id res chain seq x y z
N MET A 1 20.23 12.76 9.72
CA MET A 1 18.93 12.10 10.01
C MET A 1 19.14 10.61 10.22
N LYS A 2 18.38 9.96 11.11
CA LYS A 2 18.42 8.49 11.27
C LYS A 2 17.61 7.80 10.15
N GLN A 3 17.96 6.56 9.82
CA GLN A 3 17.32 5.82 8.70
C GLN A 3 15.81 5.65 8.89
N TYR A 4 15.33 5.39 10.12
CA TYR A 4 13.90 5.26 10.36
C TYR A 4 13.14 6.59 10.20
N GLU A 5 13.77 7.72 10.51
CA GLU A 5 13.19 9.06 10.34
C GLU A 5 13.01 9.36 8.85
N ALA A 6 13.99 9.00 8.02
CA ALA A 6 13.88 9.14 6.56
C ALA A 6 12.72 8.30 5.98
N VAL A 7 12.49 7.10 6.51
CA VAL A 7 11.36 6.24 6.09
C VAL A 7 10.02 6.85 6.53
N ILE A 8 9.91 7.34 7.78
CA ILE A 8 8.69 8.00 8.27
C ILE A 8 8.40 9.26 7.46
N GLN A 9 9.39 10.12 7.25
CA GLN A 9 9.22 11.34 6.47
C GLN A 9 8.80 11.04 5.02
N THR A 10 9.30 9.95 4.45
CA THR A 10 8.88 9.52 3.11
C THR A 10 7.40 9.07 3.12
N LEU A 11 6.97 8.33 4.14
CA LEU A 11 5.56 7.98 4.29
C LEU A 11 4.67 9.22 4.46
N GLU A 12 5.08 10.20 5.27
CA GLU A 12 4.36 11.46 5.43
C GLU A 12 4.23 12.20 4.10
N LYS A 13 5.32 12.31 3.34
CA LYS A 13 5.34 12.95 2.02
C LYS A 13 4.41 12.25 1.02
N LEU A 14 4.22 10.94 1.16
CA LEU A 14 3.33 10.13 0.32
C LEU A 14 1.88 10.08 0.84
N GLY A 15 1.53 10.90 1.83
CA GLY A 15 0.16 10.97 2.37
C GLY A 15 -0.18 9.86 3.36
N GLY A 16 0.83 9.37 4.10
CA GLY A 16 0.65 8.44 5.21
C GLY A 16 0.61 6.96 4.81
N VAL A 17 0.65 6.64 3.51
CA VAL A 17 0.61 5.26 2.98
C VAL A 17 1.54 5.09 1.79
N ALA A 18 2.28 3.99 1.74
CA ALA A 18 3.14 3.68 0.60
C ALA A 18 3.39 2.18 0.44
N THR A 19 3.64 1.78 -0.81
CA THR A 19 4.18 0.45 -1.10
C THR A 19 5.67 0.38 -0.74
N LEU A 20 6.16 -0.83 -0.46
CA LEU A 20 7.61 -1.05 -0.25
C LEU A 20 8.45 -0.61 -1.46
N GLY A 21 7.91 -0.78 -2.68
CA GLY A 21 8.54 -0.31 -3.91
C GLY A 21 8.68 1.21 -3.97
N GLN A 22 7.62 1.95 -3.62
CA GLN A 22 7.66 3.42 -3.56
C GLN A 22 8.65 3.92 -2.50
N LEU A 23 8.67 3.30 -1.32
CA LEU A 23 9.65 3.63 -0.28
C LEU A 23 11.08 3.42 -0.78
N ASN A 24 11.35 2.31 -1.46
CA ASN A 24 12.66 2.04 -2.03
C ASN A 24 13.07 3.04 -3.12
N GLN A 25 12.14 3.77 -3.74
CA GLN A 25 12.46 4.79 -4.74
C GLN A 25 12.58 6.20 -4.15
N GLU A 26 11.75 6.53 -3.17
CA GLU A 26 11.64 7.90 -2.63
C GLU A 26 12.60 8.16 -1.46
N VAL A 27 12.87 7.16 -0.61
CA VAL A 27 13.69 7.34 0.60
C VAL A 27 15.12 7.80 0.28
N PHE A 28 15.71 7.32 -0.82
CA PHE A 28 17.07 7.69 -1.23
C PHE A 28 17.18 9.11 -1.80
N LYS A 29 16.06 9.78 -2.07
CA LYS A 29 16.07 11.18 -2.52
C LYS A 29 16.37 12.13 -1.35
N ILE A 30 16.26 11.67 -0.11
CA ILE A 30 16.60 12.42 1.10
C ILE A 30 18.12 12.36 1.30
N LYS A 31 18.82 13.44 0.95
CA LYS A 31 20.29 13.54 1.01
C LYS A 31 20.85 13.59 2.44
N ASP A 32 20.02 13.95 3.42
CA ASP A 32 20.42 14.12 4.82
C ASP A 32 20.51 12.80 5.62
N CYS A 33 20.29 11.66 4.95
CA CYS A 33 20.33 10.31 5.54
C CYS A 33 21.43 9.45 4.90
N GLU A 34 22.39 9.01 5.72
CA GLU A 34 23.45 8.10 5.26
C GLU A 34 23.04 6.62 5.39
N TRP A 35 23.13 5.90 4.26
CA TRP A 35 22.89 4.46 4.20
C TRP A 35 24.22 3.70 4.17
N LYS A 36 24.80 3.42 5.35
CA LYS A 36 26.11 2.76 5.50
C LYS A 36 26.10 1.25 5.22
N THR A 37 24.93 0.68 4.91
CA THR A 37 24.69 -0.76 4.79
C THR A 37 24.80 -1.18 3.32
N LYS A 38 25.33 -2.39 3.06
CA LYS A 38 25.42 -2.95 1.70
C LYS A 38 24.05 -3.29 1.10
N THR A 39 23.01 -3.38 1.93
CA THR A 39 21.65 -3.79 1.54
C THR A 39 20.61 -2.82 2.11
N PRO A 40 20.56 -1.58 1.63
CA PRO A 40 19.69 -0.55 2.20
C PRO A 40 18.19 -0.88 2.06
N PHE A 41 17.78 -1.60 1.01
CA PHE A 41 16.39 -2.08 0.90
C PHE A 41 16.01 -3.08 2.00
N ALA A 42 16.95 -3.92 2.46
CA ALA A 42 16.70 -4.83 3.58
C ALA A 42 16.53 -4.04 4.89
N SER A 43 17.30 -2.95 5.05
CA SER A 43 17.15 -2.02 6.17
C SER A 43 15.80 -1.29 6.13
N ILE A 44 15.35 -0.79 4.98
CA ILE A 44 14.01 -0.20 4.82
C ILE A 44 12.93 -1.21 5.21
N ARG A 45 13.03 -2.45 4.70
CA ARG A 45 12.08 -3.52 5.01
C ARG A 45 12.02 -3.82 6.51
N ARG A 46 13.17 -3.88 7.17
CA ARG A 46 13.27 -4.08 8.61
C ARG A 46 12.63 -2.91 9.38
N ILE A 47 12.92 -1.67 8.97
CA ILE A 47 12.35 -0.47 9.59
C ILE A 47 10.82 -0.48 9.53
N VAL A 48 10.22 -0.74 8.36
CA VAL A 48 8.74 -0.75 8.26
C VAL A 48 8.09 -1.90 9.06
N GLN A 49 8.84 -2.96 9.34
CA GLN A 49 8.37 -4.10 10.14
C GLN A 49 8.51 -3.90 11.64
N GLU A 50 9.61 -3.29 12.10
CA GLU A 50 9.95 -3.16 13.52
C GLU A 50 9.49 -1.84 14.13
N ASN A 51 9.23 -0.79 13.33
CA ASN A 51 8.89 0.53 13.85
C ASN A 51 7.43 0.58 14.35
N GLU A 52 7.25 0.95 15.62
CA GLU A 52 5.94 1.01 16.27
C GLU A 52 4.97 2.02 15.66
N ASN A 53 5.47 3.06 14.98
CA ASN A 53 4.63 4.08 14.35
C ASN A 53 4.11 3.65 12.97
N ILE A 54 4.62 2.54 12.43
CA ILE A 54 4.24 2.00 11.13
C ILE A 54 3.42 0.73 11.35
N TYR A 55 2.37 0.56 10.54
CA TYR A 55 1.59 -0.66 10.53
C TYR A 55 1.43 -1.19 9.11
N LYS A 56 1.18 -2.49 9.01
CA LYS A 56 0.97 -3.19 7.74
C LYS A 56 -0.51 -3.16 7.39
N ILE A 57 -0.84 -2.68 6.20
CA ILE A 57 -2.21 -2.79 5.66
C ILE A 57 -2.37 -4.13 4.94
N LYS A 58 -1.47 -4.41 3.99
CA LYS A 58 -1.43 -5.67 3.23
C LYS A 58 0.02 -6.03 2.86
N PRO A 59 0.32 -7.25 2.38
CA PRO A 59 1.67 -7.58 1.94
C PRO A 59 2.23 -6.55 0.95
N GLY A 60 3.28 -5.84 1.37
CA GLY A 60 3.93 -4.81 0.57
C GLY A 60 3.32 -3.40 0.66
N LEU A 61 2.23 -3.19 1.41
CA LEU A 61 1.63 -1.88 1.67
C LEU A 61 1.68 -1.53 3.17
N TRP A 62 2.26 -0.38 3.48
CA TRP A 62 2.54 0.09 4.83
C TRP A 62 1.98 1.50 5.03
N ALA A 63 1.62 1.82 6.27
CA ALA A 63 1.07 3.13 6.63
C ALA A 63 1.52 3.61 8.00
N LEU A 64 1.41 4.91 8.23
CA LEU A 64 1.66 5.55 9.53
C LEU A 64 0.41 5.52 10.39
N LYS A 65 0.58 5.12 11.66
CA LYS A 65 -0.53 5.09 12.64
C LYS A 65 -1.19 6.46 12.83
N SER A 66 -0.42 7.55 12.71
CA SER A 66 -0.96 8.92 12.79
C SER A 66 -1.98 9.23 11.68
N TYR A 67 -1.87 8.58 10.53
CA TYR A 67 -2.76 8.76 9.38
C TYR A 67 -3.89 7.72 9.34
N GLN A 68 -3.99 6.83 10.33
CA GLN A 68 -4.90 5.69 10.27
C GLN A 68 -6.36 6.11 10.04
N LYS A 69 -6.88 7.08 10.79
CA LYS A 69 -8.26 7.57 10.60
C LYS A 69 -8.50 8.14 9.21
N GLU A 70 -7.58 8.95 8.71
CA GLU A 70 -7.70 9.56 7.37
C GLU A 70 -7.64 8.50 6.26
N LEU A 71 -6.84 7.45 6.45
CA LEU A 71 -6.75 6.33 5.52
C LEU A 71 -8.02 5.47 5.55
N GLU A 72 -8.58 5.23 6.73
CA GLU A 72 -9.86 4.53 6.89
C GLU A 72 -11.00 5.31 6.21
N ASP A 73 -11.06 6.64 6.37
CA ASP A 73 -12.04 7.49 5.69
C ASP A 73 -11.89 7.47 4.15
N LYS A 74 -10.68 7.21 3.65
CA LYS A 74 -10.40 7.02 2.21
C LYS A 74 -10.65 5.59 1.73
N GLY A 75 -11.16 4.70 2.59
CA GLY A 75 -11.42 3.29 2.25
C GLY A 75 -10.17 2.40 2.26
N ILE A 76 -9.05 2.86 2.81
CA ILE A 76 -7.82 2.07 2.98
C ILE A 76 -7.86 1.42 4.36
N VAL A 77 -8.51 0.26 4.44
CA VAL A 77 -8.71 -0.50 5.67
C VAL A 77 -7.79 -1.71 5.74
N VAL A 78 -7.38 -2.05 6.97
CA VAL A 78 -6.63 -3.28 7.25
C VAL A 78 -7.59 -4.46 7.23
N GLU A 79 -7.27 -5.49 6.44
CA GLU A 79 -8.01 -6.75 6.48
C GLU A 79 -7.66 -7.52 7.76
N THR A 80 -8.69 -7.81 8.54
CA THR A 80 -8.66 -8.60 9.78
C THR A 80 -9.71 -9.70 9.69
N GLU A 81 -9.57 -10.78 10.46
CA GLU A 81 -10.55 -11.88 10.48
C GLU A 81 -11.97 -11.41 10.79
N LYS A 82 -12.13 -10.28 11.50
CA LYS A 82 -13.43 -9.72 11.88
C LYS A 82 -14.11 -8.92 10.76
N ASN A 83 -13.35 -8.23 9.92
CA ASN A 83 -13.87 -7.35 8.87
C ASN A 83 -13.66 -7.91 7.45
N LYS A 84 -13.09 -9.11 7.30
CA LYS A 84 -12.84 -9.75 5.99
C LYS A 84 -14.07 -9.80 5.06
N ASN A 85 -15.27 -9.91 5.64
CA ASN A 85 -16.53 -9.93 4.92
C ASN A 85 -17.26 -8.57 4.92
N SER A 86 -16.66 -7.50 5.45
CA SER A 86 -17.26 -6.17 5.41
C SER A 86 -17.19 -5.60 3.99
N MET A 87 -18.17 -4.77 3.63
CA MET A 87 -18.19 -4.14 2.31
C MET A 87 -16.92 -3.32 2.06
N GLU A 88 -16.38 -2.63 3.09
CA GLU A 88 -15.18 -1.81 2.91
C GLU A 88 -13.96 -2.64 2.49
N VAL A 89 -13.79 -3.83 3.05
CA VAL A 89 -12.69 -4.73 2.68
C VAL A 89 -12.91 -5.34 1.29
N ILE A 90 -14.17 -5.66 0.94
CA ILE A 90 -14.52 -6.19 -0.38
C ILE A 90 -14.29 -5.14 -1.47
N GLU A 91 -14.68 -3.88 -1.26
CA GLU A 91 -14.44 -2.78 -2.19
C GLU A 91 -12.95 -2.43 -2.31
N PHE A 92 -12.18 -2.59 -1.24
CA PHE A 92 -10.72 -2.41 -1.26
C PHE A 92 -9.97 -3.55 -1.99
N ASN A 93 -10.64 -4.65 -2.33
CA ASN A 93 -10.00 -5.80 -2.96
C ASN A 93 -9.80 -5.63 -4.48
N HIS A 94 -8.80 -6.34 -4.98
CA HIS A 94 -8.38 -6.26 -6.39
C HIS A 94 -9.51 -6.60 -7.37
N SER A 95 -10.37 -7.57 -7.04
CA SER A 95 -11.46 -8.02 -7.90
C SER A 95 -12.49 -6.92 -8.20
N TYR A 96 -12.80 -6.07 -7.21
CA TYR A 96 -13.74 -4.96 -7.38
C TYR A 96 -13.25 -3.97 -8.43
N TYR A 97 -11.99 -3.53 -8.31
CA TYR A 97 -11.37 -2.62 -9.28
C TYR A 97 -11.19 -3.27 -10.66
N GLN A 98 -10.84 -4.56 -10.72
CA GLN A 98 -10.80 -5.27 -11.99
C GLN A 98 -12.18 -5.30 -12.67
N GLY A 99 -13.25 -5.58 -11.92
CA GLY A 99 -14.63 -5.56 -12.42
C GLY A 99 -15.04 -4.17 -12.93
N LEU A 100 -14.68 -3.10 -12.21
CA LEU A 100 -14.89 -1.72 -12.64
C LEU A 100 -14.17 -1.42 -13.97
N LEU A 101 -12.89 -1.78 -14.09
CA LEU A 101 -12.11 -1.56 -15.32
C LEU A 101 -12.70 -2.29 -16.52
N VAL A 102 -13.11 -3.55 -16.32
CA VAL A 102 -13.80 -4.35 -17.35
C VAL A 102 -15.12 -3.71 -17.74
N SER A 103 -15.92 -3.26 -16.76
CA SER A 103 -17.20 -2.60 -17.00
C SER A 103 -17.03 -1.31 -17.82
N ILE A 104 -16.06 -0.47 -17.45
CA ILE A 104 -15.72 0.75 -18.19
C ILE A 104 -15.24 0.42 -19.61
N GLY A 105 -14.39 -0.60 -19.76
CA GLY A 105 -13.91 -1.04 -21.06
C GLY A 105 -15.04 -1.50 -21.98
N ASN A 106 -15.98 -2.29 -21.45
CA ASN A 106 -17.18 -2.73 -22.17
C ASN A 106 -18.07 -1.55 -22.58
N MET A 107 -18.32 -0.59 -21.68
CA MET A 107 -19.09 0.62 -21.99
C MET A 107 -18.42 1.46 -23.09
N LYS A 108 -17.09 1.47 -23.13
CA LYS A 108 -16.29 2.14 -24.18
C LYS A 108 -16.10 1.28 -25.45
N LYS A 109 -16.72 0.10 -25.54
CA LYS A 109 -16.57 -0.86 -26.65
C LYS A 109 -15.12 -1.28 -26.92
N LEU A 110 -14.30 -1.35 -25.89
CA LEU A 110 -12.92 -1.84 -25.98
C LEU A 110 -12.88 -3.36 -25.83
N GLY A 111 -11.81 -3.99 -26.32
CA GLY A 111 -11.54 -5.40 -26.06
C GLY A 111 -11.16 -5.61 -24.59
N THR A 112 -12.05 -6.18 -23.79
CA THR A 112 -11.77 -6.54 -22.39
C THR A 112 -11.52 -8.04 -22.25
N PHE A 113 -10.64 -8.42 -21.34
CA PHE A 113 -10.34 -9.82 -21.06
C PHE A 113 -10.34 -10.07 -19.56
N VAL A 114 -11.02 -11.15 -19.15
CA VAL A 114 -11.02 -11.65 -17.77
C VAL A 114 -10.63 -13.12 -17.81
N PRO A 115 -9.54 -13.54 -17.14
CA PRO A 115 -9.18 -14.94 -17.03
C PRO A 115 -10.32 -15.77 -16.44
N ASN A 116 -10.51 -17.00 -16.92
CA ASN A 116 -11.59 -17.87 -16.43
C ASN A 116 -11.52 -18.12 -14.90
N GLN A 117 -10.34 -18.04 -14.30
CA GLN A 117 -10.12 -18.20 -12.85
C GLN A 117 -10.72 -17.06 -12.03
N ASP A 118 -10.83 -15.86 -12.61
CA ASP A 118 -11.27 -14.65 -11.93
C ASP A 118 -12.74 -14.30 -12.22
N LYS A 119 -13.36 -14.94 -13.22
CA LYS A 119 -14.77 -14.70 -13.59
C LYS A 119 -15.77 -14.88 -12.43
N ASN A 120 -15.50 -15.79 -11.50
CA ASN A 120 -16.37 -16.05 -10.34
C ASN A 120 -15.98 -15.23 -9.10
N ARG A 121 -14.93 -14.41 -9.21
CA ARG A 121 -14.42 -13.55 -8.13
C ARG A 121 -14.76 -12.07 -8.34
N MET A 122 -15.25 -11.74 -9.53
CA MET A 122 -15.76 -10.42 -9.93
C MET A 122 -17.22 -10.27 -9.55
#